data_AF-A0A0P0VIS2-F1
#
_entry.id   AF-A0A0P0VIS2-F1
#
_cell.length_a   1.000
_cell.length_b   1.000
_cell.length_c   1.000
_cell.angle_alpha   90.00
_cell.angle_beta   90.00
_cell.angle_gamma   90.00
#
_symmetry.space_group_name_H-M   'P 1'
#
loop_
_entity.id
_entity.type
_entity.pdbx_description
1 polymer ?
#
loop_
_entity_poly.entity_id
_entity_poly.type
_entity_poly.pdbx_seq_one_letter_code
_entity_poly.pdbx_strand_id
1 'polypeptide(L)'
;MDCAFARQVWSSIWSKLGLHMPSLSLYPGLLLDWWEACRKELVKEQRRNFDGLFIYTAWGIWLQRNGRIFNGIYNMVAQVVESIIALCKEFDEAP
;
A
#
# COMPACT_ATOMS: atom_id res chain seq x y z
N MET A 1 -8.65 7.45 5.71
CA MET A 1 -8.70 7.14 4.26
C MET A 1 -10.11 6.71 3.87
N ASP A 2 -10.79 7.47 3.02
CA ASP A 2 -12.25 7.29 2.80
C ASP A 2 -12.58 6.32 1.65
N CYS A 3 -11.65 6.13 0.72
CA CYS A 3 -11.84 5.21 -0.41
C CYS A 3 -11.84 3.74 0.05
N ALA A 4 -12.99 3.06 -0.08
CA ALA A 4 -13.15 1.64 0.28
C ALA A 4 -12.20 0.74 -0.53
N PHE A 5 -11.99 1.03 -1.81
CA PHE A 5 -11.05 0.29 -2.66
C PHE A 5 -9.61 0.39 -2.11
N ALA A 6 -9.16 1.60 -1.79
CA ALA A 6 -7.83 1.81 -1.24
C ALA A 6 -7.66 1.07 0.11
N ARG A 7 -8.65 1.16 1.01
CA ARG A 7 -8.62 0.41 2.29
C ARG A 7 -8.48 -1.11 2.09
N GLN A 8 -9.16 -1.68 1.10
CA GLN A 8 -9.04 -3.11 0.78
C GLN A 8 -7.67 -3.47 0.22
N VAL A 9 -7.09 -2.63 -0.65
CA VAL A 9 -5.73 -2.83 -1.17
C VAL A 9 -4.72 -2.84 -0.03
N TRP A 10 -4.74 -1.83 0.85
CA TRP A 10 -3.87 -1.77 2.03
C TRP A 10 -4.02 -3.00 2.93
N SER A 11 -5.25 -3.37 3.26
CA SER A 11 -5.54 -4.52 4.12
C SER A 11 -5.05 -5.83 3.50
N SER A 12 -5.19 -5.99 2.19
CA SER A 12 -4.76 -7.19 1.45
C SER A 12 -3.24 -7.32 1.41
N ILE A 13 -2.52 -6.23 1.14
CA ILE A 13 -1.05 -6.23 1.12
C ILE A 13 -0.51 -6.55 2.53
N TRP A 14 -1.10 -5.96 3.58
CA TRP A 14 -0.66 -6.21 4.96
C TRP A 14 -0.92 -7.64 5.41
N SER A 15 -2.10 -8.18 5.09
CA SER A 15 -2.43 -9.57 5.37
C SER A 15 -1.45 -10.52 4.67
N LYS A 16 -1.11 -10.27 3.40
CA LYS A 16 -0.14 -11.09 2.66
C LYS A 16 1.28 -11.04 3.23
N LEU A 17 1.65 -9.99 3.95
CA LEU A 17 2.97 -9.83 4.56
C LEU A 17 2.99 -10.21 6.05
N GLY A 18 1.85 -10.62 6.62
CA GLY A 18 1.75 -10.97 8.04
C GLY A 18 1.90 -9.76 8.98
N LEU A 19 1.66 -8.54 8.49
CA LEU A 19 1.78 -7.32 9.29
C LEU A 19 0.45 -6.99 9.97
N HIS A 20 0.44 -7.01 11.31
CA HIS A 20 -0.67 -6.53 12.13
C HIS A 20 -0.54 -5.03 12.36
N MET A 21 -0.98 -4.22 11.40
CA MET A 21 -0.91 -2.77 11.50
C MET A 21 -2.19 -2.17 12.11
N PRO A 22 -2.10 -1.00 12.76
CA PRO A 22 -3.25 -0.24 13.22
C PRO A 22 -4.30 -0.10 12.11
N SER A 23 -5.58 -0.24 12.46
CA SER A 23 -6.64 -0.10 11.47
C SER A 23 -6.61 1.28 10.82
N LEU A 24 -6.60 1.36 9.47
CA LEU A 24 -6.69 2.63 8.74
C LEU A 24 -7.95 3.44 9.11
N SER A 25 -8.99 2.78 9.63
CA SER A 25 -10.22 3.46 10.06
C SER A 25 -10.01 4.41 11.24
N LEU A 26 -8.94 4.23 12.02
CA LEU A 26 -8.59 5.10 13.14
C LEU A 26 -8.00 6.45 12.69
N TYR A 27 -7.66 6.59 11.41
CA TYR A 27 -6.98 7.77 10.84
C TYR A 27 -7.73 8.28 9.59
N PRO A 28 -8.95 8.83 9.75
CA PRO A 28 -9.65 9.49 8.65
C PRO A 28 -8.84 10.70 8.16
N GLY A 29 -8.74 10.88 6.83
CA GLY A 29 -8.00 12.00 6.22
C GLY A 29 -6.46 12.01 6.31
N LEU A 30 -5.82 11.24 7.19
CA LEU A 30 -4.40 11.40 7.51
C LEU A 30 -3.58 10.13 7.22
N LEU A 31 -3.39 9.83 5.93
CA LEU A 31 -2.62 8.67 5.49
C LEU A 31 -1.17 8.69 6.04
N LEU A 32 -0.58 9.88 6.16
CA LEU A 32 0.78 10.05 6.71
C LEU A 32 0.83 9.80 8.23
N ASP A 33 -0.17 10.24 8.99
CA ASP A 33 -0.22 9.97 10.43
C ASP A 33 -0.35 8.47 10.69
N TRP A 34 -1.16 7.78 9.88
CA TRP A 34 -1.26 6.33 9.93
C TRP A 34 0.07 5.64 9.59
N TRP A 35 0.79 6.12 8.56
CA TRP A 35 2.13 5.64 8.24
C TRP A 35 3.09 5.84 9.41
N GLU A 36 3.08 7.02 10.03
CA GLU A 36 3.95 7.33 11.16
C GLU A 36 3.64 6.43 12.37
N ALA A 37 2.35 6.19 12.66
CA ALA A 37 1.92 5.28 13.71
C ALA A 37 2.41 3.84 13.45
N CYS A 38 2.21 3.32 12.24
CA CYS A 38 2.74 2.01 11.85
C CYS A 38 4.27 1.94 12.00
N ARG A 39 4.98 2.99 11.61
CA ARG A 39 6.43 3.06 11.66
C ARG A 39 7.00 3.04 13.09
N LYS A 40 6.23 3.54 14.07
CA LYS A 40 6.60 3.54 15.50
C LYS A 40 6.55 2.13 16.11
N GLU A 41 5.67 1.26 15.61
CA GLU A 41 5.55 -0.15 16.05
C GLU A 41 6.67 -1.04 15.49
N LEU A 42 7.43 -0.56 14.51
CA LEU A 42 8.48 -1.32 13.83
C LEU A 42 9.88 -1.01 14.39
N VAL A 43 10.70 -2.06 14.52
CA VAL A 43 12.13 -1.92 14.81
C VAL A 43 12.85 -1.23 13.64
N LYS A 44 13.99 -0.59 13.93
CA LYS A 44 14.69 0.30 12.98
C LYS A 44 15.01 -0.41 11.65
N GLU A 45 15.38 -1.68 11.73
CA GLU A 45 15.78 -2.53 10.62
C GLU A 45 14.61 -2.81 9.66
N GLN A 46 13.37 -2.86 10.17
CA GLN A 46 12.17 -3.12 9.37
C GLN A 46 11.61 -1.86 8.69
N ARG A 47 11.94 -0.66 9.20
CA ARG A 47 11.35 0.60 8.73
C ARG A 47 11.64 0.89 7.27
N ARG A 48 12.84 0.59 6.77
CA ARG A 48 13.19 0.84 5.36
C ARG A 48 12.28 0.06 4.41
N ASN A 49 12.12 -1.23 4.67
CA ASN A 49 11.30 -2.11 3.83
C ASN A 49 9.81 -1.71 3.95
N PHE A 50 9.36 -1.36 5.16
CA PHE A 50 8.02 -0.83 5.39
C PHE A 50 7.77 0.47 4.61
N ASP A 51 8.71 1.41 4.62
CA ASP A 51 8.57 2.69 3.91
C ASP A 51 8.49 2.46 2.39
N GLY A 52 9.36 1.61 1.85
CA GLY A 52 9.32 1.24 0.42
C GLY A 52 7.97 0.64 0.06
N LEU A 53 7.52 -0.35 0.81
CA LEU A 53 6.23 -1.00 0.64
C LEU A 53 5.04 -0.03 0.74
N PHE A 54 5.08 0.92 1.67
CA PHE A 54 4.09 1.98 1.78
C PHE A 54 4.08 2.86 0.52
N ILE A 55 5.25 3.28 0.04
CA ILE A 55 5.40 4.07 -1.19
C ILE A 55 4.86 3.31 -2.40
N TYR A 56 5.25 2.04 -2.59
CA TYR A 56 4.77 1.22 -3.71
C TYR A 56 3.26 0.99 -3.66
N THR A 57 2.69 0.83 -2.47
CA THR A 57 1.25 0.68 -2.32
C THR A 57 0.51 1.96 -2.69
N ALA A 58 0.97 3.11 -2.19
CA ALA A 58 0.41 4.42 -2.55
C ALA A 58 0.53 4.68 -4.06
N TRP A 59 1.68 4.36 -4.64
CA TRP A 59 1.95 4.47 -6.07
C TRP A 59 1.03 3.57 -6.91
N GLY A 60 0.87 2.30 -6.55
CA GLY A 60 -0.01 1.38 -7.26
C GLY A 60 -1.48 1.79 -7.20
N ILE A 61 -1.95 2.31 -6.07
CA ILE A 61 -3.30 2.89 -5.96
C ILE A 61 -3.44 4.12 -6.86
N TRP A 62 -2.43 4.98 -6.93
CA TRP A 62 -2.42 6.14 -7.81
C TRP A 62 -2.45 5.72 -9.30
N LEU A 63 -1.63 4.74 -9.69
CA LEU A 63 -1.63 4.16 -11.04
C LEU A 63 -3.01 3.59 -11.40
N GLN A 64 -3.64 2.86 -10.49
CA GLN A 64 -4.97 2.32 -10.73
C GLN A 64 -6.01 3.42 -10.94
N ARG A 65 -5.99 4.46 -10.12
CA ARG A 65 -6.89 5.60 -10.28
C ARG A 65 -6.70 6.27 -11.64
N ASN A 66 -5.46 6.45 -12.06
CA ASN A 66 -5.14 7.06 -13.35
C ASN A 66 -5.54 6.15 -14.52
N GLY A 67 -5.29 4.85 -14.45
CA GLY A 67 -5.72 3.89 -15.46
C GLY A 67 -7.23 3.90 -15.67
N ARG A 68 -8.00 4.05 -14.59
CA ARG A 68 -9.46 4.20 -14.67
C ARG A 68 -9.88 5.49 -15.37
N ILE A 69 -9.24 6.62 -15.06
CA ILE A 69 -9.63 7.94 -15.59
C ILE A 69 -9.18 8.11 -17.04
N PHE A 70 -7.94 7.76 -17.37
CA PHE A 70 -7.33 8.09 -18.65
C PHE A 70 -7.46 6.98 -19.68
N ASN A 71 -7.54 5.72 -19.25
CA ASN A 71 -7.50 4.56 -20.15
C ASN A 71 -8.77 3.68 -20.06
N GLY A 72 -9.72 4.01 -19.18
CA GLY A 72 -10.90 3.18 -18.94
C GLY A 72 -10.61 1.80 -18.36
N ILE A 73 -9.45 1.62 -17.70
CA ILE A 73 -9.02 0.32 -17.15
C ILE A 73 -9.59 0.13 -15.75
N TYR A 74 -10.27 -0.99 -15.52
CA TYR A 74 -10.83 -1.39 -14.24
C TYR A 74 -10.16 -2.67 -13.76
N ASN A 75 -9.40 -2.56 -12.67
CA ASN A 75 -8.75 -3.69 -12.03
C ASN A 75 -9.43 -3.97 -10.70
N MET A 76 -9.58 -5.25 -10.40
CA MET A 76 -10.00 -5.73 -9.09
C MET A 76 -8.90 -5.46 -8.06
N VAL A 77 -9.28 -5.44 -6.77
CA VAL A 77 -8.31 -5.29 -5.66
C VAL A 77 -7.18 -6.32 -5.78
N ALA A 78 -7.50 -7.58 -6.09
CA ALA A 78 -6.51 -8.64 -6.24
C ALA A 78 -5.47 -8.32 -7.33
N GLN A 79 -5.89 -7.85 -8.49
CA GLN A 79 -4.99 -7.50 -9.61
C GLN A 79 -4.05 -6.34 -9.22
N VAL A 80 -4.58 -5.32 -8.55
CA VAL A 80 -3.76 -4.18 -8.10
C VAL A 80 -2.75 -4.61 -7.02
N VAL A 81 -3.17 -5.47 -6.10
CA VAL A 81 -2.29 -6.04 -5.06
C VAL A 81 -1.17 -6.86 -5.70
N GLU A 82 -1.48 -7.69 -6.69
CA GLU A 82 -0.47 -8.47 -7.43
C GLU A 82 0.52 -7.57 -8.18
N SER A 83 0.03 -6.52 -8.84
CA SER A 83 0.91 -5.55 -9.51
C SER A 83 1.82 -4.81 -8.52
N ILE A 84 1.32 -4.44 -7.34
CA ILE A 84 2.14 -3.79 -6.30
C ILE A 84 3.21 -4.75 -5.77
N ILE A 85 2.87 -6.02 -5.54
CA ILE A 85 3.82 -7.03 -5.09
C ILE A 85 4.90 -7.28 -6.16
N ALA A 86 4.51 -7.33 -7.43
CA ALA A 86 5.45 -7.46 -8.54
C ALA A 86 6.42 -6.28 -8.59
N LEU A 87 5.91 -5.04 -8.46
CA LEU A 87 6.74 -3.84 -8.37
C LEU A 87 7.73 -3.91 -7.21
N CYS A 88 7.29 -4.29 -6.01
CA CYS A 88 8.19 -4.40 -4.85
C CYS A 88 9.36 -5.36 -5.12
N LYS A 89 9.08 -6.53 -5.73
CA LYS A 89 10.11 -7.51 -6.07
C LYS A 89 11.11 -6.99 -7.10
N GLU A 90 10.60 -6.33 -8.14
CA GLU A 90 11.45 -5.78 -9.20
C GLU A 90 12.44 -4.73 -8.66
N PHE A 91 12.02 -3.92 -7.69
CA PHE A 91 12.89 -2.91 -7.07
C PHE A 91 13.79 -3.46 -5.96
N ASP A 92 13.40 -4.53 -5.27
CA ASP A 92 14.28 -5.23 -4.34
C ASP A 92 15.42 -5.96 -5.07
N GLU A 93 15.21 -6.34 -6.34
CA GLU A 93 16.20 -6.97 -7.22
C GLU A 93 17.03 -5.96 -8.06
N ALA A 94 16.68 -4.67 -8.03
CA ALA A 94 17.39 -3.65 -8.79
C ALA A 94 18.85 -3.47 -8.27
N PRO A 95 19.88 -3.49 -9.14
CA PRO A 95 21.30 -3.45 -8.76
C PRO A 95 21.74 -2.25 -7.92
#